data_AF-A0A090LID0-F1
#
_entry.id   AF-A0A090LID0-F1
#
_cell.length_a   1.000
_cell.length_b   1.000
_cell.length_c   1.000
_cell.angle_alpha   90.00
_cell.angle_beta   90.00
_cell.angle_gamma   90.00
#
_symmetry.space_group_name_H-M   'P 1'
#
loop_
_entity.id
_entity.type
_entity.pdbx_description
1 polymer ?
#
loop_
_entity_poly.entity_id
_entity_poly.type
_entity_poly.pdbx_seq_one_letter_code
_entity_poly.pdbx_strand_id
1 'polypeptide(L)'
;MREQLWPFHITRPGIMNLQIVPYGKGQCIFNEKRQLACSCMHGPTECELNRLQNCAISYFPQRHIGLVTCIQGLANLQEAHQRCLSRLSPITQQRLMQCASTQIGETLNYYSMINTHRAQVNLWPTVYVNGKFFDRSYSMEQKICENTAWC
;
A
#
# COMPACT_ATOMS: atom_id res chain seq x y z
N MET A 1 5.91 -6.90 3.52
CA MET A 1 5.62 -6.02 4.69
C MET A 1 5.42 -6.82 5.96
N ARG A 2 4.59 -7.88 5.97
CA ARG A 2 4.27 -8.70 7.15
C ARG A 2 5.48 -9.20 7.96
N GLU A 3 6.53 -9.67 7.30
CA GLU A 3 7.68 -10.28 7.98
C GLU A 3 8.78 -9.27 8.31
N GLN A 4 9.08 -8.37 7.38
CA GLN A 4 10.27 -7.50 7.47
C GLN A 4 9.98 -6.13 8.10
N LEU A 5 8.80 -5.56 7.87
CA LEU A 5 8.50 -4.17 8.23
C LEU A 5 7.52 -4.07 9.40
N TRP A 6 6.47 -4.88 9.38
CA TRP A 6 5.40 -4.83 10.39
C TRP A 6 5.90 -5.11 11.81
N PRO A 7 6.70 -6.17 12.08
CA PRO A 7 7.16 -6.48 13.44
C PRO A 7 8.02 -5.36 14.03
N PHE A 8 8.84 -4.73 13.19
CA PHE A 8 9.69 -3.62 13.60
C PHE A 8 8.89 -2.35 13.85
N HIS A 9 7.92 -2.02 12.98
CA HIS A 9 7.07 -0.84 13.16
C HIS A 9 6.24 -0.89 14.46
N ILE A 10 5.72 -2.06 14.84
CA ILE A 10 4.90 -2.20 16.05
C ILE A 10 5.74 -2.23 17.33
N THR A 11 6.93 -2.82 17.31
CA THR A 11 7.80 -2.91 18.49
C THR A 11 8.56 -1.61 18.74
N ARG A 12 8.74 -0.79 17.70
CA ARG A 12 9.46 0.48 17.74
C ARG A 12 8.66 1.59 17.03
N PRO A 13 7.55 2.07 17.61
CA PRO A 13 6.79 3.16 17.01
C PRO A 13 7.63 4.45 16.97
N GLY A 14 7.52 5.22 15.87
CA GLY A 14 8.08 6.57 15.77
C GLY A 14 9.53 6.67 15.27
N ILE A 15 10.24 5.56 15.09
CA ILE A 15 11.64 5.59 14.61
C ILE A 15 11.78 5.65 13.08
N MET A 16 10.68 5.56 12.35
CA MET A 16 10.65 5.64 10.88
C MET A 16 9.53 6.57 10.41
N ASN A 17 9.82 7.37 9.38
CA ASN A 17 8.80 7.98 8.55
C ASN A 17 8.53 7.07 7.34
N LEU A 18 7.40 6.37 7.36
CA LEU A 18 7.09 5.34 6.36
C LEU A 18 6.21 5.90 5.25
N GLN A 19 6.69 5.81 4.01
CA GLN A 19 5.89 6.02 2.81
C GLN A 19 5.66 4.66 2.13
N ILE A 20 4.40 4.29 1.95
CA ILE A 20 4.00 3.10 1.19
C ILE A 20 3.32 3.57 -0.09
N VAL A 21 3.72 2.98 -1.23
CA VAL A 21 3.04 3.17 -2.52
C VAL A 21 2.47 1.82 -2.95
N PRO A 22 1.21 1.52 -2.60
CA PRO A 22 0.50 0.32 -3.07
C PRO A 22 0.28 0.37 -4.58
N TYR A 23 1.29 -0.08 -5.31
CA TYR A 23 1.21 -0.28 -6.74
C TYR A 23 2.29 -1.27 -7.19
N GLY A 24 1.97 -2.02 -8.23
CA GLY A 24 2.84 -3.02 -8.83
C GLY A 24 3.30 -2.57 -10.22
N LYS A 25 3.18 -3.50 -11.17
CA LYS A 25 3.21 -3.20 -12.60
C LYS A 25 1.78 -2.97 -13.08
N GLY A 26 1.56 -1.90 -13.81
CA GLY A 26 0.25 -1.54 -14.32
C GLY A 26 0.25 -0.23 -15.05
N GLN A 27 -0.91 0.08 -15.65
CA GLN A 27 -1.18 1.33 -16.34
C GLN A 27 -2.57 1.84 -15.94
N CYS A 28 -2.73 3.14 -15.83
CA CYS A 28 -4.00 3.80 -15.62
C CYS A 28 -4.24 4.76 -16.78
N ILE A 29 -5.39 4.62 -17.43
CA ILE A 29 -5.79 5.42 -18.59
C ILE A 29 -7.18 6.03 -18.38
N PHE A 30 -7.50 7.06 -19.13
CA PHE A 30 -8.88 7.53 -19.24
C PHE A 30 -9.64 6.66 -20.24
N ASN A 31 -10.78 6.13 -19.83
CA ASN A 31 -11.70 5.43 -20.74
C ASN A 31 -12.50 6.44 -21.59
N GLU A 32 -13.35 5.93 -22.48
CA GLU A 32 -14.21 6.74 -23.36
C GLU A 32 -15.12 7.72 -22.60
N LYS A 33 -15.48 7.39 -21.35
CA LYS A 33 -16.29 8.23 -20.46
C LYS A 33 -15.47 9.22 -19.65
N ARG A 34 -14.17 9.39 -19.97
CA ARG A 34 -13.21 10.25 -19.24
C ARG A 34 -13.06 9.87 -17.77
N GLN A 35 -13.22 8.59 -17.45
CA GLN A 35 -12.99 8.04 -16.11
C GLN A 35 -11.67 7.29 -16.08
N LEU A 36 -10.96 7.35 -14.94
CA LEU A 36 -9.74 6.56 -14.75
C LEU A 36 -10.09 5.07 -14.68
N ALA A 37 -9.30 4.28 -15.38
CA ALA A 37 -9.34 2.83 -15.34
C ALA A 37 -7.90 2.31 -15.26
N CYS A 38 -7.57 1.69 -14.14
CA CYS A 38 -6.28 1.05 -13.92
C CYS A 38 -6.31 -0.45 -14.29
N SER A 39 -5.29 -0.90 -15.03
CA SER A 39 -4.96 -2.30 -15.25
C SER A 39 -3.71 -2.66 -14.46
N CYS A 40 -3.74 -3.84 -13.82
CA CYS A 40 -2.66 -4.36 -12.99
C CYS A 40 -2.19 -5.71 -13.56
N MET A 41 -0.91 -6.04 -13.39
CA MET A 41 -0.30 -7.25 -13.98
C MET A 41 -0.95 -8.55 -13.52
N HIS A 42 -1.40 -8.63 -12.26
CA HIS A 42 -2.08 -9.79 -11.70
C HIS A 42 -3.61 -9.67 -11.82
N GLY A 43 -4.11 -8.86 -12.75
CA GLY A 43 -5.53 -8.73 -13.05
C GLY A 43 -6.29 -7.74 -12.17
N PRO A 44 -7.62 -7.68 -12.31
CA PRO A 44 -8.44 -6.64 -11.70
C PRO A 44 -8.47 -6.69 -10.18
N THR A 45 -8.37 -7.89 -9.59
CA THR A 45 -8.34 -8.08 -8.14
C THR A 45 -7.15 -7.36 -7.48
N GLU A 46 -5.96 -7.41 -8.10
CA GLU A 46 -4.79 -6.69 -7.61
C GLU A 46 -5.08 -5.18 -7.57
N CYS A 47 -5.67 -4.65 -8.64
CA CYS A 47 -6.07 -3.25 -8.71
C CYS A 47 -7.10 -2.88 -7.62
N GLU A 48 -8.11 -3.71 -7.40
CA GLU A 48 -9.09 -3.55 -6.31
C GLU A 48 -8.44 -3.46 -4.93
N LEU A 49 -7.55 -4.39 -4.61
CA LEU A 49 -6.87 -4.43 -3.32
C LEU A 49 -5.88 -3.27 -3.16
N ASN A 50 -5.17 -2.89 -4.23
CA ASN A 50 -4.34 -1.68 -4.24
C ASN A 50 -5.19 -0.43 -3.95
N ARG A 51 -6.38 -0.31 -4.55
CA ARG A 51 -7.30 0.81 -4.25
C ARG A 51 -7.67 0.84 -2.77
N LEU A 52 -8.03 -0.30 -2.18
CA LEU A 52 -8.38 -0.37 -0.75
C LEU A 52 -7.19 0.00 0.15
N GLN A 53 -5.98 -0.44 -0.18
CA GLN A 53 -4.76 -0.04 0.54
C GLN A 53 -4.49 1.47 0.41
N ASN A 54 -4.61 2.02 -0.80
CA ASN A 54 -4.46 3.46 -1.06
C ASN A 54 -5.52 4.29 -0.30
N CYS A 55 -6.77 3.81 -0.24
CA CYS A 55 -7.83 4.42 0.56
C CYS A 55 -7.51 4.42 2.06
N ALA A 56 -6.95 3.32 2.58
CA ALA A 56 -6.51 3.25 3.97
C ALA A 56 -5.40 4.26 4.27
N ILE A 57 -4.44 4.43 3.37
CA ILE A 57 -3.37 5.45 3.49
C ILE A 57 -3.97 6.86 3.46
N SER A 58 -4.87 7.14 2.53
CA SER A 58 -5.50 8.45 2.38
C SER A 58 -6.33 8.86 3.60
N TYR A 59 -7.14 7.95 4.14
CA TYR A 59 -8.02 8.26 5.27
C TYR A 59 -7.35 8.11 6.64
N PHE A 60 -6.27 7.33 6.75
CA PHE A 60 -5.57 7.07 8.01
C PHE A 60 -4.06 7.27 7.86
N PRO A 61 -3.58 8.47 7.47
CA PRO A 61 -2.17 8.69 7.13
C PRO A 61 -1.20 8.30 8.24
N GLN A 62 -1.61 8.40 9.52
CA GLN A 62 -0.78 8.04 10.67
C GLN A 62 -0.99 6.61 11.21
N ARG A 63 -2.00 5.86 10.72
CA ARG A 63 -2.41 4.56 11.29
C ARG A 63 -2.78 3.50 10.24
N HIS A 64 -2.38 3.70 8.98
CA HIS A 64 -2.76 2.84 7.87
C HIS A 64 -2.02 1.51 7.81
N ILE A 65 -0.81 1.42 8.37
CA ILE A 65 0.10 0.29 8.12
C ILE A 65 -0.50 -1.07 8.51
N GLY A 66 -1.29 -1.15 9.59
CA GLY A 66 -1.97 -2.38 10.00
C GLY A 66 -3.00 -2.83 8.96
N LEU A 67 -3.80 -1.91 8.43
CA LEU A 67 -4.76 -2.19 7.37
C LEU A 67 -4.05 -2.60 6.07
N VAL A 68 -3.04 -1.83 5.64
CA VAL A 68 -2.27 -2.12 4.43
C VAL A 68 -1.63 -3.51 4.50
N THR A 69 -1.03 -3.84 5.66
CA THR A 69 -0.38 -5.14 5.91
C THR A 69 -1.39 -6.29 5.94
N CYS A 70 -2.58 -6.06 6.51
CA CYS A 70 -3.64 -7.06 6.54
C CYS A 70 -4.17 -7.35 5.13
N ILE A 71 -4.48 -6.30 4.35
CA ILE A 71 -5.06 -6.41 3.00
C ILE A 71 -4.11 -7.07 1.99
N GLN A 72 -2.79 -6.93 2.19
CA GLN A 72 -1.79 -7.42 1.24
C GLN A 72 -1.94 -8.92 0.96
N GLY A 73 -2.13 -9.30 -0.31
CA GLY A 73 -2.16 -10.70 -0.74
C GLY A 73 -3.46 -11.45 -0.43
N LEU A 74 -4.54 -10.74 -0.07
CA LEU A 74 -5.88 -11.34 -0.01
C LEU A 74 -6.44 -11.61 -1.41
N ALA A 75 -7.50 -12.41 -1.50
CA ALA A 75 -8.06 -12.86 -2.77
C ALA A 75 -9.05 -11.89 -3.41
N ASN A 76 -9.66 -10.97 -2.66
CA ASN A 76 -10.61 -9.96 -3.15
C ASN A 76 -11.06 -9.00 -2.03
N LEU A 77 -11.86 -7.98 -2.40
CA LEU A 77 -12.43 -7.01 -1.48
C LEU A 77 -13.37 -7.61 -0.42
N GLN A 78 -14.07 -8.70 -0.73
CA GLN A 78 -14.96 -9.36 0.24
C GLN A 78 -14.15 -9.98 1.38
N GLU A 79 -13.08 -10.69 1.05
CA GLU A 79 -12.16 -11.24 2.04
C GLU A 79 -11.49 -10.12 2.85
N ALA A 80 -11.04 -9.05 2.19
CA ALA A 80 -10.45 -7.89 2.86
C ALA A 80 -11.42 -7.24 3.86
N HIS A 81 -12.69 -7.09 3.48
CA HIS A 81 -13.73 -6.59 4.36
C HIS A 81 -13.87 -7.45 5.62
N GLN A 82 -14.04 -8.77 5.43
CA GLN A 82 -14.24 -9.72 6.54
C GLN A 82 -13.04 -9.81 7.47
N ARG A 83 -11.82 -9.90 6.92
CA ARG A 83 -10.60 -10.15 7.70
C ARG A 83 -9.99 -8.90 8.29
N CYS A 84 -9.98 -7.79 7.54
CA CYS A 84 -9.23 -6.59 7.91
C CYS A 84 -10.11 -5.44 8.43
N LEU A 85 -11.38 -5.36 8.00
CA LEU A 85 -12.24 -4.23 8.35
C LEU A 85 -13.25 -4.56 9.44
N SER A 86 -13.43 -5.83 9.80
CA SER A 86 -14.47 -6.31 10.74
C SER A 86 -14.44 -5.66 12.12
N ARG A 87 -13.28 -5.20 12.58
CA ARG A 87 -13.12 -4.51 13.89
C ARG A 87 -13.29 -2.98 13.80
N LEU A 88 -13.49 -2.42 12.62
CA LEU A 88 -13.71 -0.99 12.42
C LEU A 88 -15.19 -0.65 12.59
N SER A 89 -15.49 0.63 12.82
CA SER A 89 -16.90 1.08 12.85
C SER A 89 -17.58 0.84 11.49
N PRO A 90 -18.90 0.53 11.45
CA PRO A 90 -19.62 0.34 10.18
C PRO A 90 -19.45 1.50 9.19
N ILE A 91 -19.45 2.74 9.70
CA ILE A 91 -19.23 3.95 8.89
C ILE A 91 -17.84 3.92 8.26
N THR A 92 -16.81 3.53 9.02
CA THR A 92 -15.45 3.39 8.51
C THR A 92 -15.33 2.30 7.45
N GLN A 93 -15.94 1.14 7.69
CA GLN A 93 -15.98 0.03 6.74
C GLN A 93 -16.58 0.50 5.40
N GLN A 94 -17.77 1.13 5.47
CA GLN A 94 -18.46 1.66 4.30
C GLN A 94 -17.61 2.70 3.55
N ARG A 95 -17.00 3.66 4.26
CA ARG A 95 -16.14 4.69 3.64
C ARG A 95 -14.96 4.09 2.88
N LEU A 96 -14.30 3.08 3.46
CA LEU A 96 -13.16 2.40 2.82
C LEU A 96 -13.61 1.62 1.58
N MET A 97 -14.69 0.85 1.68
CA MET A 97 -15.22 0.06 0.56
C MET A 97 -15.72 0.97 -0.58
N GLN A 98 -16.44 2.04 -0.25
CA GLN A 98 -16.89 3.01 -1.25
C GLN A 98 -15.70 3.68 -1.94
N CYS A 99 -14.66 4.05 -1.19
CA CYS A 99 -13.44 4.58 -1.79
C CYS A 99 -12.81 3.57 -2.77
N ALA A 100 -12.66 2.31 -2.36
CA ALA A 100 -12.04 1.27 -3.16
C ALA A 100 -12.83 0.92 -4.44
N SER A 101 -14.17 1.07 -4.42
CA SER A 101 -15.06 0.72 -5.53
C SER A 101 -15.45 1.89 -6.43
N THR A 102 -14.92 3.10 -6.21
CA THR A 102 -15.28 4.30 -6.98
C THR A 102 -14.06 4.96 -7.64
N GLN A 103 -14.31 6.04 -8.40
CA GLN A 103 -13.25 6.86 -9.01
C GLN A 103 -12.28 7.48 -8.00
N ILE A 104 -12.65 7.56 -6.71
CA ILE A 104 -11.72 7.98 -5.65
C ILE A 104 -10.55 6.99 -5.57
N GLY A 105 -10.84 5.70 -5.45
CA GLY A 105 -9.82 4.65 -5.44
C GLY A 105 -9.00 4.60 -6.72
N GLU A 106 -9.65 4.71 -7.89
CA GLU A 106 -8.94 4.78 -9.19
C GLU A 106 -7.95 5.96 -9.25
N THR A 107 -8.38 7.13 -8.78
CA THR A 107 -7.53 8.33 -8.72
C THR A 107 -6.33 8.12 -7.80
N LEU A 108 -6.54 7.49 -6.64
CA LEU A 108 -5.43 7.18 -5.73
C LEU A 108 -4.47 6.15 -6.35
N ASN A 109 -4.97 5.12 -7.03
CA ASN A 109 -4.14 4.17 -7.78
C ASN A 109 -3.35 4.86 -8.90
N TYR A 110 -3.96 5.81 -9.61
CA TYR A 110 -3.29 6.60 -10.65
C TYR A 110 -2.10 7.41 -10.08
N TYR A 111 -2.25 8.05 -8.92
CA TYR A 111 -1.13 8.71 -8.27
C TYR A 111 -0.04 7.73 -7.85
N SER A 112 -0.42 6.56 -7.34
CA SER A 112 0.54 5.51 -7.01
C SER A 112 1.28 5.01 -8.25
N MET A 113 0.60 4.85 -9.39
CA MET A 113 1.22 4.54 -10.69
C MET A 113 2.24 5.60 -11.10
N ILE A 114 1.88 6.89 -11.08
CA ILE A 114 2.80 7.98 -11.43
C ILE A 114 4.05 7.93 -10.56
N ASN A 115 3.88 7.74 -9.24
CA ASN A 115 4.98 7.69 -8.30
C ASN A 115 5.89 6.49 -8.57
N THR A 116 5.31 5.31 -8.85
CA THR A 116 6.05 4.10 -9.20
C THR A 116 6.83 4.27 -10.52
N HIS A 117 6.21 4.83 -11.55
CA HIS A 117 6.86 5.07 -12.85
C HIS A 117 7.97 6.11 -12.76
N ARG A 118 7.75 7.20 -12.01
CA ARG A 118 8.77 8.24 -11.78
C ARG A 118 9.98 7.69 -11.03
N ALA A 119 9.77 6.76 -10.10
CA ALA A 119 10.85 6.08 -9.39
C ALA A 119 11.63 5.08 -10.27
N GLN A 120 11.16 4.81 -11.50
CA GLN A 120 11.78 3.90 -12.47
C GLN A 120 12.10 2.51 -11.89
N VAL A 121 11.25 2.01 -11.00
CA VAL A 121 11.46 0.70 -10.37
C VAL A 121 11.21 -0.43 -11.37
N ASN A 122 12.09 -1.41 -11.39
CA ASN A 122 12.03 -2.59 -12.26
C ASN A 122 11.96 -3.91 -11.47
N LEU A 123 11.91 -3.83 -10.14
CA LEU A 123 11.82 -4.95 -9.21
C LEU A 123 10.68 -4.71 -8.20
N TRP A 124 9.97 -5.77 -7.80
CA TRP A 124 8.90 -5.69 -6.81
C TRP A 124 9.07 -6.72 -5.69
N PRO A 125 8.75 -6.38 -4.43
CA PRO A 125 8.73 -5.01 -3.91
C PRO A 125 10.08 -4.28 -4.06
N THR A 126 10.05 -2.96 -4.27
CA THR A 126 11.24 -2.09 -4.16
C THR A 126 11.12 -1.28 -2.88
N VAL A 127 12.23 -1.11 -2.16
CA VAL A 127 12.29 -0.37 -0.91
C VAL A 127 13.54 0.52 -0.93
N TYR A 128 13.39 1.72 -0.38
CA TYR A 128 14.48 2.65 -0.15
C TYR A 128 14.50 3.03 1.34
N VAL A 129 15.68 2.96 1.96
CA VAL A 129 15.90 3.44 3.33
C VAL A 129 16.76 4.69 3.24
N ASN A 130 16.22 5.83 3.68
CA ASN A 130 16.87 7.15 3.55
C ASN A 130 17.38 7.44 2.14
N GLY A 131 16.56 7.11 1.12
CA GLY A 131 16.89 7.32 -0.30
C GLY A 131 17.83 6.29 -0.91
N LYS A 132 18.40 5.37 -0.13
CA LYS A 132 19.28 4.29 -0.65
C LYS A 132 18.48 3.03 -0.90
N PHE A 133 18.67 2.40 -2.06
CA PHE A 133 18.03 1.13 -2.39
C PHE A 133 18.36 0.08 -1.33
N PHE A 134 17.33 -0.60 -0.82
CA PHE A 134 17.47 -1.70 0.11
C PHE A 134 17.52 -3.02 -0.66
N ASP A 135 18.72 -3.59 -0.73
CA ASP A 135 18.92 -4.97 -1.17
C ASP A 135 18.49 -5.94 -0.06
N ARG A 136 17.88 -7.06 -0.43
CA ARG A 136 17.28 -8.03 0.49
C ARG A 136 18.26 -9.09 0.97
N SER A 137 19.56 -8.86 0.79
CA SER A 137 20.63 -9.74 1.31
C SER A 137 20.75 -9.71 2.84
N TYR A 138 20.12 -8.74 3.49
CA TYR A 138 20.06 -8.58 4.95
C TYR A 138 18.65 -8.17 5.40
N SER A 139 18.38 -8.20 6.71
CA SER A 139 17.04 -7.86 7.22
C SER A 139 16.79 -6.34 7.17
N MET A 140 15.53 -5.96 7.02
CA MET A 140 15.15 -4.54 7.05
C MET A 140 15.48 -3.90 8.41
N GLU A 141 15.33 -4.67 9.49
CA GLU A 141 15.74 -4.27 10.85
C GLU A 141 17.21 -3.89 10.90
N GLN A 142 18.12 -4.74 10.39
CA GLN A 142 19.55 -4.43 10.34
C GLN A 142 19.80 -3.11 9.60
N LYS A 143 19.11 -2.89 8.48
CA LYS A 143 19.28 -1.66 7.71
C LYS A 143 18.81 -0.41 8.44
N ILE A 144 17.66 -0.51 9.12
CA ILE A 144 17.11 0.61 9.87
C ILE A 144 18.04 0.91 11.06
N CYS A 145 18.51 -0.11 11.77
CA CYS A 145 19.45 0.03 12.87
C CYS A 145 20.71 0.81 12.49
N GLU A 146 21.30 0.57 11.31
CA GLU A 146 22.46 1.35 10.81
C GLU A 146 22.20 2.86 10.68
N ASN A 147 20.94 3.28 10.62
CA ASN A 147 20.53 4.65 10.32
C ASN A 147 19.88 5.35 11.52
N THR A 148 19.91 4.74 12.71
CA THR A 148 19.34 5.32 13.92
C THR A 148 20.25 5.04 15.12
N ALA A 149 20.13 5.83 16.19
CA ALA A 149 20.81 5.55 17.46
C ALA A 149 20.03 4.59 18.39
N TRP A 150 18.99 3.94 17.86
CA TRP A 150 18.09 3.06 18.64
C TRP A 150 18.58 1.62 18.73
N CYS A 151 19.49 1.26 17.83
CA CYS A 151 20.34 0.11 17.87
C CYS A 151 21.79 0.65 17.92
#